data_AF-A0A8T3CL13-F1
#
_entry.id   AF-A0A8T3CL13-F1
#
_cell.length_a   1.000
_cell.length_b   1.000
_cell.length_c   1.000
_cell.angle_alpha   90.00
_cell.angle_beta   90.00
_cell.angle_gamma   90.00
#
_symmetry.space_group_name_H-M   'P 1'
#
loop_
_entity.id
_entity.type
_entity.pdbx_description
1 polymer ?
#
loop_
_entity_poly.entity_id
_entity_poly.type
_entity_poly.pdbx_seq_one_letter_code
_entity_poly.pdbx_strand_id
1 'polypeptide(L)'
;MYASGTESLIKQAREIQEEELQKFYGRISKLLNVKDFGNEAIDSLQRLHLIVSATKYGRTIPVDLNKKLQALLCSPSSPEQVQVLCSCTLRESLPLSVHSLPVDDLQDNRTISYVAAVILAQAGDRTDLTALSNQFLRSLESRQPEGQISRHVLPVLSKVIGFSPETLTEDHINLVSRKLVDWLRYASVQQGTSMSSGGFFTGPRTRQPGPMTEVDGAVAGDFFTVLCVGQSYTEDQWMNMYAFSMIRKWLLTYDTEGTGSTDTAQLKKTQLMQSLSQDDRSEVDGSVMSMVSATSSSSRLLPPKERLREKAFEYCHRLIEQSDRKATKKADTDLQKACLVEAVTIMDIICKEDPSYVYRAFPCIKALYGRLSGDLSYARAMLPIAQFYLNHSETAAVDSEVVFRQLFSRFPGELFNEPLLAFEFVQFCRANVGVLSEGVALYRQSFPNLLKFLAWNSPALISEFVELLPSLLAPETAIEILHSLLDLPCLAAALDLQLRSVSLQAPERTLWDQGTKVPSSLEAFRQPYYRGMFLYILRPEAGTGDTIDRLSMVHEVLADMAESPRTVQCAQTVPYSCMSSSTLLSR
;
A
#
# COMPACT_ATOMS: atom_id res chain seq x y z
N MET A 1 -11.73 16.75 11.76
CA MET A 1 -11.95 18.21 11.71
C MET A 1 -10.76 18.90 12.34
N TYR A 2 -10.26 19.98 11.75
CA TYR A 2 -9.17 20.78 12.35
C TYR A 2 -9.65 21.52 13.61
N ALA A 3 -8.74 21.85 14.52
CA ALA A 3 -9.06 22.73 15.65
C ALA A 3 -9.43 24.13 15.14
N SER A 4 -10.35 24.83 15.81
CA SER A 4 -10.86 26.15 15.39
C SER A 4 -9.73 27.19 15.14
N GLY A 5 -8.65 27.14 15.93
CA GLY A 5 -7.50 28.03 15.74
C GLY A 5 -6.73 27.77 14.43
N THR A 6 -6.62 26.50 14.02
CA THR A 6 -5.98 26.11 12.75
C THR A 6 -6.81 26.58 11.56
N GLU A 7 -8.13 26.46 11.65
CA GLU A 7 -9.05 26.92 10.62
C GLU A 7 -8.99 28.44 10.44
N SER A 8 -8.87 29.20 11.54
CA SER A 8 -8.67 30.65 11.50
C SER A 8 -7.39 31.05 10.78
N LEU A 9 -6.27 30.36 11.02
CA LEU A 9 -4.98 30.66 10.37
C LEU A 9 -5.03 30.38 8.87
N ILE A 10 -5.64 29.27 8.46
CA ILE A 10 -5.82 28.93 7.05
C ILE A 10 -6.71 29.95 6.35
N LYS A 11 -7.79 30.40 7.02
CA LYS A 11 -8.68 31.44 6.49
C LYS A 11 -7.92 32.76 6.28
N GLN A 12 -7.14 33.20 7.25
CA GLN A 12 -6.31 34.41 7.13
C GLN A 12 -5.28 34.32 6.00
N ALA A 13 -4.65 33.14 5.81
CA ALA A 13 -3.70 32.91 4.73
C ALA A 13 -4.35 32.94 3.33
N ARG A 14 -5.62 32.53 3.23
CA ARG A 14 -6.41 32.59 1.99
C ARG A 14 -6.89 34.00 1.68
N GLU A 15 -7.32 34.75 2.69
CA GLU A 15 -7.96 36.06 2.57
C GLU A 15 -6.99 37.26 2.63
N ILE A 16 -5.67 37.02 2.70
CA ILE A 16 -4.67 38.08 2.72
C ILE A 16 -4.78 39.00 1.49
N GLN A 17 -4.81 40.31 1.72
CA GLN A 17 -4.90 41.30 0.64
C GLN A 17 -3.56 41.47 -0.08
N GLU A 18 -3.60 41.80 -1.37
CA GLU A 18 -2.41 41.93 -2.21
C GLU A 18 -1.43 43.00 -1.69
N GLU A 19 -1.93 44.14 -1.22
CA GLU A 19 -1.08 45.22 -0.67
C GLU A 19 -0.32 44.78 0.60
N GLU A 20 -0.99 44.04 1.48
CA GLU A 20 -0.39 43.50 2.69
C GLU A 20 0.65 42.43 2.35
N LEU A 21 0.36 41.62 1.34
CA LEU A 21 1.25 40.59 0.84
C LEU A 21 2.53 41.18 0.23
N GLN A 22 2.43 42.26 -0.56
CA GLN A 22 3.59 42.96 -1.11
C GLN A 22 4.48 43.56 -0.01
N LYS A 23 3.87 44.19 1.01
CA LYS A 23 4.61 44.67 2.19
C LYS A 23 5.30 43.52 2.93
N PHE A 24 4.63 42.38 3.04
CA PHE A 24 5.17 41.17 3.66
C PHE A 24 6.36 40.58 2.89
N TYR A 25 6.30 40.51 1.56
CA TYR A 25 7.43 40.10 0.73
C TYR A 25 8.64 41.02 0.89
N GLY A 26 8.41 42.34 0.97
CA GLY A 26 9.45 43.32 1.26
C GLY A 26 10.11 43.12 2.62
N ARG A 27 9.32 42.80 3.66
CA ARG A 27 9.83 42.49 5.00
C ARG A 27 10.69 41.22 5.00
N ILE A 28 10.18 40.12 4.43
CA ILE A 28 10.92 38.86 4.34
C ILE A 28 12.23 39.05 3.60
N SER A 29 12.19 39.74 2.46
CA SER A 29 13.39 39.97 1.66
C SER A 29 14.49 40.73 2.40
N LYS A 30 14.14 41.56 3.39
CA LYS A 30 15.09 42.25 4.27
C LYS A 30 15.61 41.32 5.37
N LEU A 31 14.74 40.54 6.00
CA LEU A 31 15.13 39.57 7.04
C LEU A 31 16.08 38.51 6.50
N LEU A 32 15.87 38.04 5.27
CA LEU A 32 16.70 37.03 4.62
C LEU A 32 18.07 37.56 4.14
N ASN A 33 18.32 38.87 4.19
CA ASN A 33 19.63 39.44 3.84
C ASN A 33 20.63 39.37 5.02
N VAL A 34 20.17 39.11 6.24
CA VAL A 34 21.02 39.02 7.42
C VAL A 34 21.66 37.63 7.47
N LYS A 35 22.97 37.55 7.76
CA LYS A 35 23.70 36.27 7.83
C LYS A 35 23.23 35.36 8.97
N ASP A 36 22.79 35.96 10.08
CA ASP A 36 22.24 35.25 11.23
C ASP A 36 20.71 35.31 11.20
N PHE A 37 20.09 34.17 10.90
CA PHE A 37 18.63 34.04 10.86
C PHE A 37 18.08 33.96 12.28
N GLY A 38 17.48 35.05 12.76
CA GLY A 38 16.73 35.06 14.01
C GLY A 38 15.38 34.34 13.90
N ASN A 39 14.73 34.10 15.05
CA ASN A 39 13.40 33.49 15.12
C ASN A 39 12.36 34.20 14.25
N GLU A 40 12.46 35.53 14.13
CA GLU A 40 11.56 36.32 13.28
C GLU A 40 11.65 35.96 11.79
N ALA A 41 12.85 35.63 11.30
CA ALA A 41 13.04 35.19 9.91
C ALA A 41 12.40 33.81 9.68
N ILE A 42 12.56 32.90 10.64
CA ILE A 42 11.98 31.55 10.61
C ILE A 42 10.45 31.63 10.65
N ASP A 43 9.87 32.40 11.58
CA ASP A 43 8.42 32.59 11.69
C ASP A 43 7.83 33.20 10.41
N SER A 44 8.56 34.15 9.81
CA SER A 44 8.14 34.78 8.55
C SER A 44 8.19 33.79 7.38
N LEU A 45 9.18 32.91 7.31
CA LEU A 45 9.27 31.83 6.31
C LEU A 45 8.16 30.78 6.51
N GLN A 46 7.84 30.40 7.76
CA GLN A 46 6.72 29.51 8.06
C GLN A 46 5.39 30.10 7.61
N ARG A 47 5.17 31.40 7.90
CA ARG A 47 3.98 32.13 7.44
C ARG A 47 3.93 32.25 5.92
N LEU A 48 5.07 32.47 5.26
CA LEU A 48 5.15 32.48 3.80
C LEU A 48 4.76 31.12 3.21
N HIS A 49 5.31 30.02 3.74
CA HIS A 49 4.93 28.67 3.33
C HIS A 49 3.42 28.45 3.48
N LEU A 50 2.83 28.81 4.62
CA LEU A 50 1.39 28.69 4.85
C LEU A 50 0.58 29.50 3.81
N ILE A 51 0.97 30.75 3.52
CA ILE A 51 0.27 31.59 2.54
C ILE A 51 0.30 30.97 1.14
N VAL A 52 1.44 30.41 0.74
CA VAL A 52 1.62 29.77 -0.58
C VAL A 52 0.84 28.45 -0.64
N SER A 53 0.90 27.61 0.40
CA SER A 53 0.24 26.30 0.42
C SER A 53 -1.27 26.35 0.69
N ALA A 54 -1.80 27.42 1.29
CA ALA A 54 -3.21 27.48 1.67
C ALA A 54 -4.17 27.72 0.50
N THR A 55 -3.66 28.07 -0.68
CA THR A 55 -4.46 28.38 -1.87
C THR A 55 -4.57 27.20 -2.83
N LYS A 56 -5.74 27.08 -3.48
CA LYS A 56 -6.00 26.05 -4.50
C LYS A 56 -5.18 26.25 -5.79
N TYR A 57 -4.72 27.46 -6.05
CA TYR A 57 -3.92 27.82 -7.22
C TYR A 57 -2.50 28.21 -6.78
N GLY A 58 -1.50 27.88 -7.60
CA GLY A 58 -0.11 28.24 -7.33
C GLY A 58 0.04 29.76 -7.21
N ARG A 59 0.63 30.23 -6.11
CA ARG A 59 0.87 31.67 -5.91
C ARG A 59 2.16 32.09 -6.58
N THR A 60 2.11 33.25 -7.26
CA THR A 60 3.29 33.86 -7.87
C THR A 60 4.04 34.68 -6.81
N ILE A 61 5.27 34.28 -6.51
CA ILE A 61 6.20 34.97 -5.62
C ILE A 61 7.05 35.94 -6.47
N PRO A 62 7.39 37.14 -5.95
CA PRO A 62 8.31 38.05 -6.61
C PRO A 62 9.62 37.37 -7.00
N VAL A 63 10.10 37.61 -8.22
CA VAL A 63 11.28 36.95 -8.79
C VAL A 63 12.53 37.13 -7.91
N ASP A 64 12.71 38.30 -7.30
CA ASP A 64 13.85 38.57 -6.41
C ASP A 64 13.80 37.72 -5.14
N LEU A 65 12.61 37.55 -4.57
CA LEU A 65 12.42 36.70 -3.40
C LEU A 65 12.61 35.23 -3.78
N ASN A 66 12.10 34.80 -4.93
CA ASN A 66 12.28 33.44 -5.44
C ASN A 66 13.78 33.12 -5.61
N LYS A 67 14.55 33.98 -6.29
CA LYS A 67 16.02 33.83 -6.42
C LYS A 67 16.74 33.76 -5.08
N LYS A 68 16.31 34.55 -4.09
CA LYS A 68 16.89 34.48 -2.74
C LYS A 68 16.59 33.14 -2.06
N LEU A 69 15.35 32.65 -2.15
CA LEU A 69 14.98 31.35 -1.59
C LEU A 69 15.80 30.22 -2.25
N GLN A 70 16.03 30.28 -3.56
CA GLN A 70 16.90 29.33 -4.28
C GLN A 70 18.35 29.41 -3.79
N ALA A 71 18.91 30.62 -3.68
CA ALA A 71 20.28 30.81 -3.20
C ALA A 71 20.48 30.31 -1.75
N LEU A 72 19.48 30.53 -0.89
CA LEU A 72 19.49 30.02 0.48
C LEU A 72 19.37 28.50 0.51
N LEU A 73 18.49 27.93 -0.31
CA LEU A 73 18.34 26.47 -0.44
C LEU A 73 19.66 25.81 -0.84
N CYS A 74 20.37 26.36 -1.83
CA CYS A 74 21.62 25.80 -2.34
C CYS A 74 22.87 26.15 -1.52
N SER A 75 22.75 27.01 -0.50
CA SER A 75 23.89 27.44 0.32
C SER A 75 24.20 26.43 1.43
N PRO A 76 25.40 25.83 1.47
CA PRO A 76 25.77 24.87 2.52
C PRO A 76 25.96 25.53 3.90
N SER A 77 26.09 26.85 3.96
CA SER A 77 26.23 27.60 5.22
C SER A 77 24.89 27.94 5.86
N SER A 78 23.77 27.66 5.19
CA SER A 78 22.44 27.97 5.70
C SER A 78 21.98 26.93 6.74
N PRO A 79 21.24 27.33 7.79
CA PRO A 79 20.68 26.38 8.74
C PRO A 79 19.68 25.43 8.08
N GLU A 80 19.65 24.18 8.53
CA GLU A 80 18.77 23.13 7.98
C GLU A 80 17.29 23.56 7.97
N GLN A 81 16.82 24.19 9.05
CA GLN A 81 15.45 24.66 9.15
C GLN A 81 15.09 25.70 8.07
N VAL A 82 16.04 26.56 7.69
CA VAL A 82 15.86 27.55 6.62
C VAL A 82 15.81 26.87 5.25
N GLN A 83 16.71 25.90 5.00
CA GLN A 83 16.71 25.12 3.75
C GLN A 83 15.40 24.36 3.57
N VAL A 84 14.90 23.70 4.62
CA VAL A 84 13.63 22.98 4.62
C VAL A 84 12.47 23.92 4.30
N LEU A 85 12.39 25.08 4.96
CA LEU A 85 11.32 26.05 4.70
C LEU A 85 11.41 26.66 3.28
N CYS A 86 12.61 26.91 2.77
CA CYS A 86 12.82 27.34 1.39
C CYS A 86 12.34 26.26 0.40
N SER A 87 12.73 25.00 0.60
CA SER A 87 12.28 23.87 -0.22
C SER A 87 10.74 23.74 -0.19
N CYS A 88 10.13 23.74 0.99
CA CYS A 88 8.67 23.67 1.16
C CYS A 88 7.92 24.83 0.48
N THR A 89 8.46 26.04 0.55
CA THR A 89 7.86 27.22 -0.11
C THR A 89 8.01 27.14 -1.62
N LEU A 90 9.19 26.75 -2.10
CA LEU A 90 9.48 26.69 -3.54
C LEU A 90 8.59 25.65 -4.23
N ARG A 91 8.40 24.47 -3.63
CA ARG A 91 7.56 23.37 -4.17
C ARG A 91 6.17 23.80 -4.65
N GLU A 92 5.56 24.76 -3.97
CA GLU A 92 4.18 25.21 -4.21
C GLU A 92 4.10 26.59 -4.89
N SER A 93 5.24 27.18 -5.28
CA SER A 93 5.32 28.55 -5.79
C SER A 93 5.57 28.66 -7.29
N LEU A 94 5.16 29.81 -7.84
CA LEU A 94 5.46 30.26 -9.20
C LEU A 94 6.36 31.50 -9.15
N PRO A 95 7.24 31.74 -10.14
CA PRO A 95 7.56 30.87 -11.28
C PRO A 95 8.31 29.59 -10.85
N LEU A 96 8.22 28.56 -11.70
CA LEU A 96 8.90 27.29 -11.49
C LEU A 96 10.42 27.49 -11.42
N SER A 97 11.06 26.81 -10.48
CA SER A 97 12.50 26.92 -10.17
C SER A 97 13.32 25.78 -10.75
N VAL A 98 12.68 24.81 -11.42
CA VAL A 98 13.28 23.57 -11.92
C VAL A 98 14.56 23.80 -12.73
N HIS A 99 14.53 24.74 -13.69
CA HIS A 99 15.65 24.98 -14.59
C HIS A 99 16.73 25.92 -14.01
N SER A 100 16.47 26.58 -12.88
CA SER A 100 17.41 27.54 -12.28
C SER A 100 18.22 26.98 -11.13
N LEU A 101 17.92 25.75 -10.69
CA LEU A 101 18.62 25.10 -9.58
C LEU A 101 19.88 24.37 -10.09
N PRO A 102 21.07 24.66 -9.55
CA PRO A 102 22.32 24.05 -10.01
C PRO A 102 22.48 22.64 -9.42
N VAL A 103 21.99 21.62 -10.11
CA VAL A 103 22.04 20.23 -9.61
C VAL A 103 23.45 19.62 -9.70
N ASP A 104 24.17 19.89 -10.79
CA ASP A 104 25.48 19.29 -11.07
C ASP A 104 26.60 19.79 -10.12
N ASP A 105 26.48 21.01 -9.61
CA ASP A 105 27.52 21.65 -8.78
C ASP A 105 27.39 21.32 -7.28
N LEU A 106 26.28 20.67 -6.88
CA LEU A 106 26.03 20.35 -5.48
C LEU A 106 26.79 19.08 -5.07
N GLN A 107 27.65 19.21 -4.06
CA GLN A 107 28.39 18.10 -3.45
C GLN A 107 27.75 17.61 -2.14
N ASP A 108 26.92 18.43 -1.50
CA ASP A 108 26.25 18.08 -0.25
C ASP A 108 24.97 17.28 -0.50
N ASN A 109 24.99 16.01 -0.11
CA ASN A 109 23.90 15.06 -0.24
C ASN A 109 22.60 15.48 0.48
N ARG A 110 22.71 16.27 1.55
CA ARG A 110 21.54 16.83 2.24
C ARG A 110 20.87 17.90 1.38
N THR A 111 21.64 18.88 0.91
CA THR A 111 21.16 19.95 0.04
C THR A 111 20.55 19.40 -1.25
N ILE A 112 21.18 18.39 -1.87
CA ILE A 112 20.63 17.69 -3.06
C ILE A 112 19.24 17.13 -2.76
N SER A 113 19.01 16.58 -1.57
CA SER A 113 17.71 15.99 -1.19
C SER A 113 16.60 17.04 -1.10
N TYR A 114 16.89 18.24 -0.61
CA TYR A 114 15.93 19.34 -0.56
C TYR A 114 15.65 19.95 -1.94
N VAL A 115 16.68 20.05 -2.79
CA VAL A 115 16.55 20.47 -4.19
C VAL A 115 15.74 19.45 -4.98
N ALA A 116 15.99 18.15 -4.78
CA ALA A 116 15.22 17.07 -5.40
C ALA A 116 13.73 17.18 -5.08
N ALA A 117 13.36 17.53 -3.85
CA ALA A 117 11.96 17.71 -3.46
C ALA A 117 11.27 18.86 -4.21
N VAL A 118 12.00 19.95 -4.53
CA VAL A 118 11.48 21.06 -5.36
C VAL A 118 11.33 20.61 -6.81
N ILE A 119 12.37 20.01 -7.39
CA ILE A 119 12.37 19.55 -8.78
C ILE A 119 11.24 18.54 -9.00
N LEU A 120 11.11 17.52 -8.14
CA LEU A 120 10.06 16.51 -8.25
C LEU A 120 8.64 17.07 -8.13
N ALA A 121 8.44 18.17 -7.39
CA ALA A 121 7.12 18.80 -7.23
C ALA A 121 6.74 19.67 -8.44
N GLN A 122 7.73 20.23 -9.12
CA GLN A 122 7.54 21.22 -10.18
C GLN A 122 7.82 20.69 -11.60
N ALA A 123 8.44 19.51 -11.73
CA ALA A 123 8.79 18.93 -13.03
C ALA A 123 7.57 18.79 -13.93
N GLY A 124 7.66 19.34 -15.14
CA GLY A 124 6.62 19.25 -16.16
C GLY A 124 6.96 18.24 -17.24
N ASP A 125 8.25 18.03 -17.51
CA ASP A 125 8.74 17.13 -18.56
C ASP A 125 9.88 16.22 -18.05
N ARG A 126 10.16 15.14 -18.77
CA ARG A 126 11.23 14.18 -18.47
C ARG A 126 12.61 14.83 -18.43
N THR A 127 12.87 15.81 -19.29
CA THR A 127 14.17 16.49 -19.37
C THR A 127 14.58 17.12 -18.04
N ASP A 128 13.59 17.58 -17.27
CA ASP A 128 13.77 18.23 -15.97
C ASP A 128 14.41 17.31 -14.93
N LEU A 129 14.18 16.00 -15.07
CA LEU A 129 14.63 14.99 -14.12
C LEU A 129 15.98 14.37 -14.50
N THR A 130 16.49 14.62 -15.71
CA THR A 130 17.70 13.97 -16.22
C THR A 130 18.95 14.32 -15.42
N ALA A 131 19.19 15.61 -15.15
CA ALA A 131 20.31 16.08 -14.35
C ALA A 131 20.27 15.52 -12.92
N LEU A 132 19.08 15.53 -12.31
CA LEU A 132 18.85 14.98 -10.98
C LEU A 132 19.13 13.47 -10.92
N SER A 133 18.63 12.72 -11.90
CA SER A 133 18.83 11.27 -12.00
C SER A 133 20.32 10.95 -12.14
N ASN A 134 21.02 11.64 -13.05
CA ASN A 134 22.44 11.44 -13.28
C ASN A 134 23.27 11.72 -12.01
N GLN A 135 22.93 12.77 -11.26
CA GLN A 135 23.64 13.09 -10.02
C GLN A 135 23.46 12.01 -8.95
N PHE A 136 22.23 11.50 -8.76
CA PHE A 136 22.00 10.40 -7.83
C PHE A 136 22.67 9.10 -8.28
N LEU A 137 22.67 8.79 -9.57
CA LEU A 137 23.33 7.60 -10.09
C LEU A 137 24.85 7.67 -9.92
N ARG A 138 25.48 8.82 -10.21
CA ARG A 138 26.90 9.06 -9.92
C ARG A 138 27.22 8.83 -8.43
N SER A 139 26.33 9.28 -7.53
CA SER A 139 26.52 9.06 -6.09
C SER A 139 26.51 7.56 -5.73
N LEU A 140 25.73 6.74 -6.44
CA LEU A 140 25.67 5.30 -6.25
C LEU A 140 26.87 4.54 -6.83
N GLU A 141 27.46 5.03 -7.93
CA GLU A 141 28.65 4.44 -8.56
C GLU A 141 29.91 4.64 -7.73
N SER A 142 29.99 5.78 -7.04
CA SER A 142 31.16 6.14 -6.27
C SER A 142 31.43 5.11 -5.16
N ARG A 143 32.69 4.68 -5.01
CA ARG A 143 33.15 3.83 -3.88
C ARG A 143 33.24 4.63 -2.58
N GLN A 144 32.27 5.52 -2.33
CA GLN A 144 32.19 6.25 -1.07
C GLN A 144 31.88 5.24 0.05
N PRO A 145 32.43 5.41 1.26
CA PRO A 145 32.00 4.65 2.43
C PRO A 145 30.48 4.80 2.60
N GLU A 146 29.79 3.71 2.96
CA GLU A 146 28.32 3.60 3.02
C GLU A 146 27.63 4.70 3.87
N GLY A 147 28.38 5.37 4.75
CA GLY A 147 27.91 6.51 5.54
C GLY A 147 27.75 7.84 4.79
N GLN A 148 28.10 7.92 3.50
CA GLN A 148 27.99 9.15 2.71
C GLN A 148 26.81 9.15 1.73
N ILE A 149 26.15 8.03 1.44
CA ILE A 149 24.99 8.00 0.53
C ILE A 149 23.78 8.64 1.24
N SER A 150 23.07 9.56 0.56
CA SER A 150 21.84 10.14 1.15
C SER A 150 20.78 9.07 1.35
N ARG A 151 20.19 9.01 2.56
CA ARG A 151 18.98 8.21 2.84
C ARG A 151 17.83 8.48 1.87
N HIS A 152 17.82 9.67 1.26
CA HIS A 152 16.75 10.08 0.36
C HIS A 152 16.96 9.64 -1.10
N VAL A 153 18.12 9.08 -1.46
CA VAL A 153 18.42 8.67 -2.84
C VAL A 153 17.35 7.70 -3.38
N LEU A 154 17.08 6.60 -2.68
CA LEU A 154 16.11 5.60 -3.13
C LEU A 154 14.67 6.12 -3.17
N PRO A 155 14.15 6.82 -2.13
CA PRO A 155 12.83 7.47 -2.22
C PRO A 155 12.69 8.43 -3.41
N VAL A 156 13.73 9.23 -3.68
CA VAL A 156 13.73 10.16 -4.81
C VAL A 156 13.74 9.41 -6.14
N LEU A 157 14.63 8.42 -6.31
CA LEU A 157 14.67 7.57 -7.51
C LEU A 157 13.33 6.85 -7.72
N SER A 158 12.71 6.33 -6.67
CA SER A 158 11.38 5.71 -6.72
C SER A 158 10.31 6.68 -7.25
N LYS A 159 10.39 7.97 -6.90
CA LYS A 159 9.48 8.99 -7.46
C LYS A 159 9.81 9.30 -8.92
N VAL A 160 11.09 9.46 -9.28
CA VAL A 160 11.53 9.68 -10.67
C VAL A 160 11.01 8.57 -11.59
N ILE A 161 11.22 7.31 -11.25
CA ILE A 161 10.78 6.18 -12.10
C ILE A 161 9.25 6.08 -12.18
N GLY A 162 8.53 6.60 -11.18
CA GLY A 162 7.06 6.66 -11.22
C GLY A 162 6.52 7.71 -12.17
N PHE A 163 7.29 8.77 -12.39
CA PHE A 163 6.94 9.83 -13.31
C PHE A 163 7.41 9.50 -14.73
N SER A 164 8.65 9.02 -14.88
CA SER A 164 9.25 8.69 -16.17
C SER A 164 10.24 7.52 -16.04
N PRO A 165 9.79 6.27 -16.28
CA PRO A 165 10.64 5.09 -16.18
C PRO A 165 11.71 5.04 -17.27
N GLU A 166 11.44 5.58 -18.45
CA GLU A 166 12.38 5.61 -19.59
C GLU A 166 13.60 6.52 -19.38
N THR A 167 13.68 7.24 -18.26
CA THR A 167 14.80 8.14 -17.95
C THR A 167 16.10 7.37 -17.65
N LEU A 168 15.98 6.11 -17.21
CA LEU A 168 17.14 5.29 -16.85
C LEU A 168 17.59 4.42 -18.04
N THR A 169 18.90 4.39 -18.28
CA THR A 169 19.52 3.47 -19.25
C THR A 169 19.63 2.06 -18.65
N GLU A 170 19.89 1.06 -19.50
CA GLU A 170 20.10 -0.32 -19.04
C GLU A 170 21.26 -0.44 -18.04
N ASP A 171 22.35 0.30 -18.25
CA ASP A 171 23.48 0.36 -17.31
C ASP A 171 23.07 0.94 -15.95
N HIS A 172 22.26 1.99 -15.94
CA HIS A 172 21.72 2.58 -14.71
C HIS A 172 20.81 1.59 -13.98
N ILE A 173 19.96 0.87 -14.71
CA ILE A 173 19.08 -0.17 -14.15
C ILE A 173 19.92 -1.30 -13.53
N ASN A 174 20.97 -1.75 -14.22
CA ASN A 174 21.89 -2.78 -13.73
C ASN A 174 22.70 -2.33 -12.51
N LEU A 175 23.11 -1.06 -12.45
CA LEU A 175 23.75 -0.46 -11.28
C LEU A 175 22.83 -0.49 -10.06
N VAL A 176 21.62 0.07 -10.19
CA VAL A 176 20.67 0.16 -9.08
C VAL A 176 20.25 -1.23 -8.63
N SER A 177 20.02 -2.17 -9.56
CA SER A 177 19.67 -3.56 -9.23
C SER A 177 20.76 -4.25 -8.40
N ARG A 178 22.05 -4.04 -8.72
CA ARG A 178 23.16 -4.54 -7.89
C ARG A 178 23.14 -3.95 -6.48
N LYS A 179 22.92 -2.63 -6.35
CA LYS A 179 22.85 -1.97 -5.05
C LYS A 179 21.66 -2.43 -4.21
N LEU A 180 20.49 -2.62 -4.82
CA LEU A 180 19.32 -3.18 -4.16
C LEU A 180 19.61 -4.59 -3.62
N VAL A 181 20.27 -5.45 -4.41
CA VAL A 181 20.72 -6.77 -3.93
C VAL A 181 21.62 -6.63 -2.71
N ASP A 182 22.61 -5.74 -2.77
CA ASP A 182 23.58 -5.58 -1.69
C ASP A 182 22.89 -5.11 -0.40
N TRP A 183 21.99 -4.13 -0.48
CA TRP A 183 21.25 -3.65 0.69
C TRP A 183 20.27 -4.69 1.24
N LEU A 184 19.57 -5.45 0.39
CA LEU A 184 18.64 -6.49 0.85
C LEU A 184 19.37 -7.63 1.58
N ARG A 185 20.61 -7.96 1.18
CA ARG A 185 21.31 -9.14 1.71
C ARG A 185 22.37 -8.83 2.77
N TYR A 186 23.07 -7.70 2.67
CA TYR A 186 24.29 -7.45 3.44
C TYR A 186 24.18 -6.28 4.44
N ALA A 187 22.96 -5.78 4.69
CA ALA A 187 22.75 -4.82 5.77
C ALA A 187 23.14 -5.41 7.13
N SER A 188 23.73 -4.57 7.97
CA SER A 188 24.24 -4.86 9.30
C SER A 188 23.15 -5.39 10.21
N VAL A 189 23.52 -6.37 11.05
CA VAL A 189 22.68 -6.95 12.10
C VAL A 189 23.05 -6.37 13.48
N GLN A 190 23.95 -5.39 13.53
CA GLN A 190 24.30 -4.65 14.74
C GLN A 190 23.54 -3.32 14.77
N GLN A 191 23.11 -2.90 15.95
CA GLN A 191 22.46 -1.60 16.12
C GLN A 191 23.43 -0.46 15.78
N GLY A 192 22.89 0.69 15.40
CA GLY A 192 23.66 1.92 15.33
C GLY A 192 24.14 2.37 16.72
N THR A 193 25.16 3.22 16.76
CA THR A 193 25.57 3.87 18.01
C THR A 193 24.47 4.81 18.49
N SER A 194 23.90 4.52 19.65
CA SER A 194 22.88 5.37 20.26
C SER A 194 23.46 6.75 20.59
N MET A 195 22.84 7.81 20.05
CA MET A 195 23.07 9.19 20.50
C MET A 195 22.33 9.42 21.83
N SER A 196 22.63 8.63 22.86
CA SER A 196 22.07 8.91 24.19
C SER A 196 22.72 10.15 24.76
N SER A 197 21.94 11.22 24.94
CA SER A 197 22.33 12.43 25.67
C SER A 197 22.89 12.05 27.05
N GLY A 198 24.08 12.56 27.36
CA GLY A 198 24.85 12.19 28.55
C GLY A 198 24.09 12.30 29.86
N GLY A 199 23.96 11.17 30.56
CA GLY A 199 23.67 11.13 31.99
C GLY A 199 24.95 11.39 32.78
N PHE A 200 24.89 12.33 33.72
CA PHE A 200 26.03 12.91 34.47
C PHE A 200 26.84 11.93 35.36
N PHE A 201 26.51 10.63 35.42
CA PHE A 201 27.15 9.68 36.35
C PHE A 201 27.56 8.31 35.76
N THR A 202 27.59 8.14 34.43
CA THR A 202 28.15 6.91 33.82
C THR A 202 29.32 7.26 32.92
N GLY A 203 30.53 6.87 33.31
CA GLY A 203 31.75 7.06 32.51
C GLY A 203 31.62 6.46 31.10
N PRO A 204 32.42 6.94 30.12
CA PRO A 204 32.30 6.54 28.73
C PRO A 204 32.92 5.15 28.52
N ARG A 205 32.23 4.10 28.95
CA ARG A 205 32.39 2.81 28.31
C ARG A 205 31.54 2.86 27.05
N THR A 206 32.18 2.99 25.89
CA THR A 206 31.60 2.66 24.59
C THR A 206 31.02 1.26 24.68
N ARG A 207 29.75 1.14 25.08
CA ARG A 207 29.01 -0.10 24.96
C ARG A 207 29.03 -0.43 23.48
N GLN A 208 29.65 -1.55 23.13
CA GLN A 208 29.56 -2.09 21.78
C GLN A 208 28.08 -2.10 21.39
N PRO A 209 27.72 -1.63 20.17
CA PRO A 209 26.33 -1.62 19.76
C PRO A 209 25.75 -3.03 19.90
N GLY A 210 24.58 -3.12 20.54
CA GLY A 210 23.93 -4.40 20.74
C GLY A 210 23.46 -5.00 19.42
N PRO A 211 23.22 -6.32 19.34
CA PRO A 211 22.64 -6.91 18.16
C PRO A 211 21.20 -6.42 17.95
N MET A 212 20.75 -6.45 16.70
CA MET A 212 19.35 -6.28 16.35
C MET A 212 18.52 -7.43 16.93
N THR A 213 17.27 -7.15 17.31
CA THR A 213 16.33 -8.18 17.75
C THR A 213 15.26 -8.43 16.71
N GLU A 214 14.63 -9.59 16.77
CA GLU A 214 13.37 -9.89 16.09
C GLU A 214 12.21 -9.21 16.85
N VAL A 215 11.01 -9.24 16.26
CA VAL A 215 9.77 -8.65 16.83
C VAL A 215 9.34 -9.23 18.19
N ASP A 216 9.78 -10.45 18.51
CA ASP A 216 9.56 -11.13 19.79
C ASP A 216 10.65 -10.83 20.84
N GLY A 217 11.67 -10.05 20.47
CA GLY A 217 12.81 -9.69 21.31
C GLY A 217 13.96 -10.70 21.28
N ALA A 218 13.87 -11.80 20.53
CA ALA A 218 14.99 -12.70 20.31
C ALA A 218 16.08 -12.01 19.48
N VAL A 219 17.33 -12.43 19.59
CA VAL A 219 18.41 -11.90 18.76
C VAL A 219 18.19 -12.29 17.29
N ALA A 220 18.35 -11.33 16.36
CA ALA A 220 18.27 -11.61 14.93
C ALA A 220 19.43 -12.51 14.50
N GLY A 221 19.11 -13.68 13.94
CA GLY A 221 20.09 -14.75 13.69
C GLY A 221 20.56 -14.89 12.24
N ASP A 222 19.93 -14.19 11.29
CA ASP A 222 20.26 -14.24 9.86
C ASP A 222 20.59 -12.82 9.36
N PHE A 223 20.26 -12.47 8.11
CA PHE A 223 20.41 -11.10 7.60
C PHE A 223 19.32 -10.15 8.11
N PHE A 224 19.63 -8.85 8.08
CA PHE A 224 18.71 -7.79 8.51
C PHE A 224 17.51 -7.66 7.57
N THR A 225 16.32 -7.48 8.16
CA THR A 225 15.08 -7.18 7.44
C THR A 225 14.33 -6.01 8.08
N VAL A 226 13.28 -5.54 7.42
CA VAL A 226 12.38 -4.50 7.94
C VAL A 226 11.65 -4.90 9.23
N LEU A 227 11.63 -6.20 9.59
CA LEU A 227 11.05 -6.70 10.84
C LEU A 227 12.08 -6.82 11.97
N CYS A 228 13.35 -6.48 11.73
CA CYS A 228 14.33 -6.36 12.79
C CYS A 228 14.11 -5.07 13.59
N VAL A 229 14.09 -5.21 14.91
CA VAL A 229 13.80 -4.14 15.89
C VAL A 229 15.09 -3.71 16.58
N GLY A 230 15.35 -2.40 16.57
CA GLY A 230 16.51 -1.79 17.22
C GLY A 230 16.19 -0.39 17.75
N GLN A 231 17.07 0.16 18.61
CA GLN A 231 16.91 1.53 19.14
C GLN A 231 17.38 2.59 18.14
N SER A 232 18.38 2.26 17.34
CA SER A 232 18.96 3.14 16.33
C SER A 232 19.40 2.31 15.14
N TYR A 233 19.05 2.77 13.94
CA TYR A 233 19.40 2.12 12.69
C TYR A 233 20.59 2.79 12.02
N THR A 234 21.49 1.98 11.45
CA THR A 234 22.61 2.42 10.61
C THR A 234 22.13 2.81 9.20
N GLU A 235 22.98 3.46 8.41
CA GLU A 235 22.61 3.92 7.05
C GLU A 235 22.21 2.77 6.14
N ASP A 236 22.98 1.69 6.12
CA ASP A 236 22.72 0.47 5.36
C ASP A 236 21.41 -0.22 5.77
N GLN A 237 21.03 -0.16 7.05
CA GLN A 237 19.73 -0.64 7.54
C GLN A 237 18.58 0.23 7.01
N TRP A 238 18.73 1.56 6.98
CA TRP A 238 17.76 2.43 6.32
C TRP A 238 17.64 2.14 4.83
N MET A 239 18.78 1.93 4.15
CA MET A 239 18.78 1.59 2.73
C MET A 239 18.13 0.23 2.45
N ASN A 240 18.27 -0.76 3.34
CA ASN A 240 17.53 -2.01 3.27
C ASN A 240 16.01 -1.79 3.33
N MET A 241 15.54 -0.98 4.29
CA MET A 241 14.12 -0.65 4.42
C MET A 241 13.57 0.07 3.18
N TYR A 242 14.33 1.02 2.63
CA TYR A 242 13.96 1.71 1.40
C TYR A 242 14.01 0.78 0.17
N ALA A 243 15.00 -0.11 0.10
CA ALA A 243 15.11 -1.10 -0.96
C ALA A 243 13.88 -2.01 -0.98
N PHE A 244 13.48 -2.58 0.17
CA PHE A 244 12.27 -3.38 0.27
C PHE A 244 11.01 -2.58 -0.08
N SER A 245 10.91 -1.32 0.37
CA SER A 245 9.76 -0.46 0.04
C SER A 245 9.66 -0.08 -1.45
N MET A 246 10.77 -0.17 -2.19
CA MET A 246 10.86 0.19 -3.60
C MET A 246 10.82 -1.01 -4.55
N ILE A 247 11.18 -2.21 -4.07
CA ILE A 247 11.48 -3.36 -4.92
C ILE A 247 10.32 -3.79 -5.81
N ARG A 248 9.10 -3.82 -5.29
CA ARG A 248 7.90 -4.15 -6.07
C ARG A 248 7.75 -3.26 -7.28
N LYS A 249 7.87 -1.94 -7.07
CA LYS A 249 7.77 -0.96 -8.14
C LYS A 249 8.91 -1.13 -9.13
N TRP A 250 10.11 -1.42 -8.64
CA TRP A 250 11.29 -1.65 -9.48
C TRP A 250 11.12 -2.85 -10.42
N LEU A 251 10.71 -4.00 -9.88
CA LEU A 251 10.47 -5.23 -10.65
C LEU A 251 9.40 -5.00 -11.74
N LEU A 252 8.24 -4.45 -11.37
CA LEU A 252 7.18 -4.14 -12.32
C LEU A 252 7.61 -3.20 -13.46
N THR A 253 8.56 -2.29 -13.20
CA THR A 253 8.99 -1.28 -14.16
C THR A 253 10.05 -1.81 -15.13
N TYR A 254 10.99 -2.65 -14.67
CA TYR A 254 12.21 -2.96 -15.43
C TYR A 254 12.49 -4.44 -15.66
N ASP A 255 11.69 -5.35 -15.10
CA ASP A 255 11.85 -6.79 -15.29
C ASP A 255 10.90 -7.37 -16.37
N THR A 256 10.10 -6.53 -17.03
CA THR A 256 9.25 -6.88 -18.17
C THR A 256 10.03 -6.88 -19.51
N GLU A 257 10.95 -7.82 -19.69
CA GLU A 257 11.59 -8.09 -21.00
C GLU A 257 10.93 -9.27 -21.74
N GLY A 258 9.61 -9.17 -21.95
CA GLY A 258 8.80 -10.24 -22.56
C GLY A 258 8.03 -9.86 -23.84
N THR A 259 8.34 -8.74 -24.50
CA THR A 259 7.68 -8.33 -25.77
C THR A 259 8.65 -7.98 -26.89
N GLY A 260 9.86 -8.55 -26.88
CA GLY A 260 10.82 -8.40 -27.98
C GLY A 260 11.68 -9.65 -28.20
N SER A 261 11.49 -10.31 -29.34
CA SER A 261 12.30 -11.40 -29.93
C SER A 261 12.12 -12.83 -29.36
N THR A 262 11.42 -13.66 -30.12
CA THR A 262 11.16 -15.09 -29.91
C THR A 262 12.38 -16.01 -30.07
N ASP A 263 13.55 -15.49 -30.46
CA ASP A 263 14.68 -16.31 -30.88
C ASP A 263 15.68 -16.61 -29.73
N THR A 264 15.72 -15.79 -28.68
CA THR A 264 16.60 -15.99 -27.51
C THR A 264 16.04 -16.98 -26.48
N ALA A 265 14.72 -17.19 -26.46
CA ALA A 265 14.05 -18.14 -25.58
C ALA A 265 14.36 -19.61 -25.94
N GLN A 266 14.59 -19.92 -27.23
CA GLN A 266 14.94 -21.27 -27.67
C GLN A 266 16.37 -21.65 -27.25
N LEU A 267 17.34 -20.73 -27.32
CA LEU A 267 18.72 -21.00 -26.90
C LEU A 267 18.87 -21.20 -25.38
N LYS A 268 18.15 -20.42 -24.56
CA LYS A 268 18.16 -20.60 -23.09
C LYS A 268 17.56 -21.94 -22.68
N LYS A 269 16.50 -22.42 -23.36
CA LYS A 269 15.85 -23.70 -23.07
C LYS A 269 16.76 -24.91 -23.38
N THR A 270 17.57 -24.83 -24.43
CA THR A 270 18.50 -25.91 -24.80
C THR A 270 19.67 -26.04 -23.82
N GLN A 271 20.21 -24.92 -23.31
CA GLN A 271 21.29 -24.95 -22.32
C GLN A 271 20.84 -25.46 -20.94
N LEU A 272 19.63 -25.11 -20.50
CA LEU A 272 19.09 -25.58 -19.22
C LEU A 272 18.71 -27.07 -19.24
N MET A 273 18.27 -27.60 -20.40
CA MET A 273 18.05 -29.04 -20.55
C MET A 273 19.35 -29.88 -20.53
N GLN A 274 20.48 -29.29 -20.90
CA GLN A 274 21.78 -29.98 -20.90
C GLN A 274 22.39 -30.10 -19.50
N SER A 275 22.10 -29.17 -18.58
CA SER A 275 22.56 -29.25 -17.19
C SER A 275 21.75 -30.21 -16.32
N LEU A 276 20.50 -30.52 -16.70
CA LEU A 276 19.62 -31.40 -15.93
C LEU A 276 19.86 -32.90 -16.21
N SER A 277 20.63 -33.25 -17.23
CA SER A 277 20.88 -34.65 -17.63
C SER A 277 22.07 -35.31 -16.93
N GLN A 278 22.72 -34.68 -15.96
CA GLN A 278 24.02 -35.15 -15.45
C GLN A 278 24.14 -35.41 -13.94
N ASP A 279 23.07 -35.28 -13.14
CA ASP A 279 23.11 -35.66 -11.72
C ASP A 279 22.05 -36.74 -11.42
N ASP A 280 22.45 -37.99 -11.57
CA ASP A 280 21.75 -39.14 -11.00
C ASP A 280 22.62 -39.77 -9.89
N ARG A 281 21.98 -40.01 -8.74
CA ARG A 281 22.38 -40.81 -7.56
C ARG A 281 23.26 -40.17 -6.47
N SER A 282 22.61 -39.72 -5.40
CA SER A 282 22.68 -40.40 -4.09
C SER A 282 21.73 -39.76 -3.07
N GLU A 283 20.78 -40.55 -2.56
CA GLU A 283 19.95 -40.23 -1.40
C GLU A 283 20.80 -40.20 -0.13
N VAL A 284 20.81 -39.09 0.63
CA VAL A 284 21.06 -39.08 2.08
C VAL A 284 20.25 -37.97 2.75
N ASP A 285 19.68 -38.37 3.87
CA ASP A 285 18.73 -37.76 4.80
C ASP A 285 19.18 -36.45 5.48
N GLY A 286 18.19 -35.62 5.81
CA GLY A 286 18.15 -34.56 6.83
C GLY A 286 19.35 -33.63 7.09
N SER A 287 19.38 -32.44 6.46
CA SER A 287 19.75 -31.16 7.10
C SER A 287 19.61 -29.97 6.14
N VAL A 288 18.66 -29.06 6.42
CA VAL A 288 18.35 -27.86 5.59
C VAL A 288 19.39 -26.73 5.78
N MET A 289 20.35 -26.87 6.69
CA MET A 289 21.26 -25.77 7.06
C MET A 289 22.55 -25.66 6.23
N SER A 290 22.84 -26.58 5.31
CA SER A 290 24.12 -26.60 4.57
C SER A 290 24.05 -26.12 3.11
N MET A 291 22.89 -25.64 2.63
CA MET A 291 22.74 -25.20 1.22
C MET A 291 23.04 -23.71 0.97
N VAL A 292 23.22 -22.90 2.00
CA VAL A 292 23.38 -21.43 1.86
C VAL A 292 24.78 -21.03 1.37
N SER A 293 25.80 -21.86 1.59
CA SER A 293 27.18 -21.55 1.21
C SER A 293 27.55 -22.00 -0.22
N ALA A 294 26.85 -22.99 -0.79
CA ALA A 294 27.17 -23.53 -2.12
C ALA A 294 26.46 -22.79 -3.29
N THR A 295 25.34 -22.11 -3.04
CA THR A 295 24.62 -21.30 -4.05
C THR A 295 25.15 -19.86 -4.17
N SER A 296 25.88 -19.39 -3.16
CA SER A 296 26.40 -18.01 -3.09
C SER A 296 27.46 -17.68 -4.14
N SER A 297 28.18 -18.68 -4.68
CA SER A 297 29.16 -18.51 -5.76
C SER A 297 28.51 -18.56 -7.15
N SER A 298 27.43 -19.33 -7.33
CA SER A 298 26.69 -19.42 -8.60
C SER A 298 25.80 -18.19 -8.85
N SER A 299 25.14 -17.67 -7.80
CA SER A 299 24.29 -16.46 -7.89
C SER A 299 25.03 -15.19 -8.32
N ARG A 300 26.35 -15.10 -8.10
CA ARG A 300 27.17 -13.96 -8.58
C ARG A 300 27.33 -13.94 -10.10
N LEU A 301 27.07 -15.06 -10.78
CA LEU A 301 27.16 -15.20 -12.23
C LEU A 301 25.87 -14.76 -12.93
N LEU A 302 24.77 -14.62 -12.18
CA LEU A 302 23.49 -14.18 -12.73
C LEU A 302 23.55 -12.69 -13.14
N PRO A 303 22.85 -12.31 -14.23
CA PRO A 303 22.58 -10.92 -14.54
C PRO A 303 22.00 -10.18 -13.33
N PRO A 304 22.27 -8.86 -13.17
CA PRO A 304 21.79 -8.08 -12.02
C PRO A 304 20.30 -8.19 -11.74
N LYS A 305 19.46 -8.24 -12.79
CA LYS A 305 17.99 -8.38 -12.66
C LYS A 305 17.59 -9.76 -12.12
N GLU A 306 18.14 -10.84 -12.68
CA GLU A 306 17.87 -12.21 -12.24
C GLU A 306 18.37 -12.42 -10.79
N ARG A 307 19.55 -11.87 -10.44
CA ARG A 307 20.05 -11.89 -9.06
C ARG A 307 19.17 -11.09 -8.10
N LEU A 308 18.60 -9.98 -8.57
CA LEU A 308 17.65 -9.18 -7.78
C LEU A 308 16.37 -9.96 -7.48
N ARG A 309 15.80 -10.67 -8.47
CA ARG A 309 14.66 -11.58 -8.24
C ARG A 309 14.97 -12.64 -7.20
N GLU A 310 16.11 -13.32 -7.32
CA GLU A 310 16.52 -14.34 -6.35
C GLU A 310 16.61 -13.78 -4.93
N LYS A 311 17.27 -12.61 -4.75
CA LYS A 311 17.47 -12.04 -3.41
C LYS A 311 16.22 -11.36 -2.86
N ALA A 312 15.37 -10.78 -3.71
CA ALA A 312 14.05 -10.32 -3.30
C ALA A 312 13.15 -11.49 -2.85
N PHE A 313 13.22 -12.62 -3.55
CA PHE A 313 12.49 -13.84 -3.18
C PHE A 313 12.95 -14.37 -1.81
N GLU A 314 14.26 -14.50 -1.58
CA GLU A 314 14.82 -14.92 -0.29
C GLU A 314 14.42 -13.96 0.84
N TYR A 315 14.45 -12.65 0.58
CA TYR A 315 14.04 -11.63 1.54
C TYR A 315 12.56 -11.77 1.92
N CYS A 316 11.67 -11.93 0.93
CA CYS A 316 10.24 -12.12 1.16
C CYS A 316 9.95 -13.42 1.93
N HIS A 317 10.66 -14.50 1.59
CA HIS A 317 10.56 -15.77 2.32
C HIS A 317 10.96 -15.60 3.80
N ARG A 318 12.06 -14.87 4.07
CA ARG A 318 12.50 -14.56 5.44
C ARG A 318 11.47 -13.73 6.21
N LEU A 319 10.83 -12.74 5.57
CA LEU A 319 9.76 -11.95 6.20
C LEU A 319 8.55 -12.81 6.59
N ILE A 320 8.17 -13.76 5.74
CA ILE A 320 7.09 -14.70 6.04
C ILE A 320 7.45 -15.55 7.25
N GLU A 321 8.68 -16.07 7.34
CA GLU A 321 9.16 -16.81 8.50
C GLU A 321 9.20 -15.96 9.78
N GLN A 322 9.70 -14.73 9.72
CA GLN A 322 9.70 -13.80 10.87
C GLN A 322 8.29 -13.47 11.37
N SER A 323 7.30 -13.51 10.47
CA SER A 323 5.90 -13.28 10.83
C SER A 323 5.25 -14.43 11.62
N ASP A 324 5.93 -15.58 11.77
CA ASP A 324 5.49 -16.66 12.69
C ASP A 324 5.67 -16.25 14.16
N ARG A 325 6.57 -15.29 14.42
CA ARG A 325 6.86 -14.80 15.76
C ARG A 325 5.81 -13.80 16.21
N LYS A 326 5.37 -13.92 17.46
CA LYS A 326 4.39 -13.00 18.05
C LYS A 326 5.08 -11.69 18.44
N ALA A 327 4.72 -10.60 17.77
CA ALA A 327 5.21 -9.28 18.09
C ALA A 327 4.82 -8.83 19.52
N THR A 328 5.73 -8.12 20.18
CA THR A 328 5.52 -7.57 21.53
C THR A 328 4.69 -6.29 21.55
N LYS A 329 4.81 -5.46 20.50
CA LYS A 329 4.07 -4.19 20.36
C LYS A 329 3.01 -4.30 19.27
N LYS A 330 1.93 -3.55 19.45
CA LYS A 330 0.87 -3.42 18.43
C LYS A 330 1.40 -2.87 17.11
N ALA A 331 2.23 -1.82 17.16
CA ALA A 331 2.83 -1.23 15.95
C ALA A 331 3.64 -2.26 15.15
N ASP A 332 4.37 -3.15 15.82
CA ASP A 332 5.16 -4.20 15.18
C ASP A 332 4.24 -5.28 14.58
N THR A 333 3.11 -5.58 15.22
CA THR A 333 2.07 -6.47 14.66
C THR A 333 1.46 -5.89 13.38
N ASP A 334 1.14 -4.60 13.38
CA ASP A 334 0.58 -3.92 12.21
C ASP A 334 1.62 -3.86 11.08
N LEU A 335 2.90 -3.66 11.40
CA LEU A 335 4.01 -3.73 10.44
C LEU A 335 4.18 -5.13 9.86
N GLN A 336 4.15 -6.20 10.68
CA GLN A 336 4.18 -7.60 10.19
C GLN A 336 3.10 -7.86 9.15
N LYS A 337 1.86 -7.41 9.39
CA LYS A 337 0.75 -7.55 8.44
C LYS A 337 1.01 -6.83 7.13
N ALA A 338 1.56 -5.61 7.18
CA ALA A 338 1.92 -4.86 5.97
C ALA A 338 3.06 -5.53 5.20
N CYS A 339 4.09 -6.04 5.90
CA CYS A 339 5.19 -6.78 5.30
C CYS A 339 4.71 -8.08 4.63
N LEU A 340 3.73 -8.78 5.21
CA LEU A 340 3.13 -9.96 4.58
C LEU A 340 2.42 -9.63 3.27
N VAL A 341 1.62 -8.55 3.24
CA VAL A 341 0.95 -8.10 2.01
C VAL A 341 1.98 -7.85 0.91
N GLU A 342 3.04 -7.11 1.23
CA GLU A 342 4.05 -6.72 0.25
C GLU A 342 4.93 -7.92 -0.17
N ALA A 343 5.36 -8.77 0.77
CA ALA A 343 6.18 -9.95 0.50
C ALA A 343 5.46 -10.94 -0.43
N VAL A 344 4.18 -11.26 -0.17
CA VAL A 344 3.41 -12.16 -1.04
C VAL A 344 3.20 -11.53 -2.41
N THR A 345 2.97 -10.21 -2.49
CA THR A 345 2.82 -9.52 -3.77
C THR A 345 4.11 -9.54 -4.60
N ILE A 346 5.27 -9.34 -3.96
CA ILE A 346 6.58 -9.43 -4.63
C ILE A 346 6.82 -10.86 -5.11
N MET A 347 6.51 -11.87 -4.29
CA MET A 347 6.64 -13.27 -4.70
C MET A 347 5.73 -13.62 -5.89
N ASP A 348 4.51 -13.08 -5.93
CA ASP A 348 3.60 -13.24 -7.09
C ASP A 348 4.21 -12.66 -8.37
N ILE A 349 4.79 -11.45 -8.30
CA ILE A 349 5.46 -10.80 -9.44
C ILE A 349 6.63 -11.64 -9.93
N ILE A 350 7.51 -12.08 -9.01
CA ILE A 350 8.67 -12.91 -9.36
C ILE A 350 8.23 -14.23 -10.01
N CYS A 351 7.18 -14.87 -9.50
CA CYS A 351 6.67 -16.12 -10.06
C CYS A 351 6.00 -15.93 -11.44
N LYS A 352 5.41 -14.75 -11.71
CA LYS A 352 4.88 -14.41 -13.04
C LYS A 352 5.99 -14.20 -14.06
N GLU A 353 7.08 -13.56 -13.65
CA GLU A 353 8.23 -13.28 -14.49
C GLU A 353 9.08 -14.54 -14.74
N ASP A 354 9.23 -15.38 -13.71
CA ASP A 354 9.96 -16.65 -13.78
C ASP A 354 9.18 -17.78 -13.07
N PRO A 355 8.46 -18.61 -13.85
CA PRO A 355 7.67 -19.73 -13.32
C PRO A 355 8.49 -20.78 -12.55
N SER A 356 9.83 -20.80 -12.66
CA SER A 356 10.67 -21.73 -11.89
C SER A 356 10.59 -21.49 -10.38
N TYR A 357 10.20 -20.28 -9.96
CA TYR A 357 10.01 -19.94 -8.55
C TYR A 357 8.68 -20.46 -7.98
N VAL A 358 7.70 -20.82 -8.81
CA VAL A 358 6.36 -21.24 -8.35
C VAL A 358 6.45 -22.42 -7.38
N TYR A 359 7.20 -23.47 -7.73
CA TYR A 359 7.34 -24.66 -6.87
C TYR A 359 8.11 -24.38 -5.57
N ARG A 360 8.96 -23.36 -5.54
CA ARG A 360 9.66 -22.90 -4.33
C ARG A 360 8.76 -22.02 -3.45
N ALA A 361 7.91 -21.21 -4.07
CA ALA A 361 7.02 -20.27 -3.40
C ALA A 361 5.81 -20.97 -2.77
N PHE A 362 5.20 -21.91 -3.50
CA PHE A 362 3.89 -22.47 -3.14
C PHE A 362 3.85 -23.12 -1.75
N PRO A 363 4.83 -23.93 -1.33
CA PRO A 363 4.83 -24.51 0.02
C PRO A 363 4.80 -23.46 1.12
N CYS A 364 5.57 -22.38 0.95
CA CYS A 364 5.62 -21.25 1.87
C CYS A 364 4.26 -20.51 1.92
N ILE A 365 3.69 -20.18 0.76
CA ILE A 365 2.38 -19.49 0.67
C ILE A 365 1.22 -20.36 1.18
N LYS A 366 1.27 -21.68 0.95
CA LYS A 366 0.27 -22.62 1.45
C LYS A 366 0.32 -22.75 2.97
N ALA A 367 1.52 -22.85 3.55
CA ALA A 367 1.69 -22.84 5.00
C ALA A 367 1.19 -21.52 5.61
N LEU A 368 1.51 -20.39 4.97
CA LEU A 368 1.03 -19.06 5.38
C LEU A 368 -0.51 -18.98 5.35
N TYR A 369 -1.15 -19.43 4.27
CA TYR A 369 -2.62 -19.49 4.19
C TYR A 369 -3.22 -20.32 5.34
N GLY A 370 -2.65 -21.50 5.61
CA GLY A 370 -3.10 -22.36 6.71
C GLY A 370 -3.02 -21.68 8.07
N ARG A 371 -2.00 -20.84 8.29
CA ARG A 371 -1.82 -20.07 9.53
C ARG A 371 -2.78 -18.88 9.64
N LEU A 372 -3.02 -18.15 8.55
CA LEU A 372 -3.77 -16.89 8.57
C LEU A 372 -5.28 -17.06 8.38
N SER A 373 -5.72 -18.13 7.72
CA SER A 373 -7.13 -18.34 7.33
C SER A 373 -8.13 -18.30 8.49
N GLY A 374 -7.74 -18.65 9.71
CA GLY A 374 -8.62 -18.60 10.89
C GLY A 374 -8.95 -17.19 11.36
N ASP A 375 -8.02 -16.24 11.22
CA ASP A 375 -8.09 -14.93 11.86
C ASP A 375 -8.41 -13.80 10.86
N LEU A 376 -9.59 -13.20 11.04
CA LEU A 376 -10.07 -12.08 10.21
C LEU A 376 -9.18 -10.83 10.30
N SER A 377 -8.36 -10.71 11.35
CA SER A 377 -7.42 -9.60 11.49
C SER A 377 -6.34 -9.58 10.40
N TYR A 378 -6.19 -10.67 9.63
CA TYR A 378 -5.30 -10.82 8.48
C TYR A 378 -6.01 -10.71 7.11
N ALA A 379 -7.29 -10.31 7.05
CA ALA A 379 -8.06 -10.27 5.81
C ALA A 379 -7.35 -9.53 4.65
N ARG A 380 -6.65 -8.43 4.93
CA ARG A 380 -5.86 -7.70 3.91
C ARG A 380 -4.67 -8.51 3.37
N ALA A 381 -4.00 -9.31 4.20
CA ALA A 381 -2.91 -10.21 3.77
C ALA A 381 -3.44 -11.43 2.98
N MET A 382 -4.71 -11.78 3.17
CA MET A 382 -5.35 -12.87 2.43
C MET A 382 -5.66 -12.50 0.97
N LEU A 383 -5.82 -11.22 0.63
CA LEU A 383 -6.02 -10.76 -0.75
C LEU A 383 -4.82 -11.07 -1.67
N PRO A 384 -3.56 -10.69 -1.35
CA PRO A 384 -2.41 -11.07 -2.18
C PRO A 384 -2.14 -12.58 -2.16
N ILE A 385 -2.50 -13.30 -1.09
CA ILE A 385 -2.47 -14.77 -1.09
C ILE A 385 -3.49 -15.30 -2.12
N ALA A 386 -4.73 -14.82 -2.11
CA ALA A 386 -5.73 -15.22 -3.09
C ALA A 386 -5.30 -14.87 -4.53
N GLN A 387 -4.66 -13.71 -4.74
CA GLN A 387 -4.06 -13.35 -6.02
C GLN A 387 -2.98 -14.35 -6.45
N PHE A 388 -2.09 -14.74 -5.53
CA PHE A 388 -1.04 -15.72 -5.80
C PHE A 388 -1.64 -17.08 -6.20
N TYR A 389 -2.66 -17.55 -5.48
CA TYR A 389 -3.40 -18.77 -5.86
C TYR A 389 -4.04 -18.60 -7.24
N LEU A 390 -4.70 -17.47 -7.52
CA LEU A 390 -5.35 -17.24 -8.80
C LEU A 390 -4.38 -17.35 -10.00
N ASN A 391 -3.14 -16.91 -9.82
CA ASN A 391 -2.15 -16.89 -10.90
C ASN A 391 -1.38 -18.21 -11.05
N HIS A 392 -1.16 -18.95 -9.96
CA HIS A 392 -0.17 -20.02 -9.91
C HIS A 392 -0.70 -21.38 -9.47
N SER A 393 -1.95 -21.48 -9.00
CA SER A 393 -2.51 -22.73 -8.46
C SER A 393 -2.58 -23.84 -9.50
N GLU A 394 -2.94 -23.52 -10.74
CA GLU A 394 -2.97 -24.46 -11.85
C GLU A 394 -1.56 -24.99 -12.16
N THR A 395 -0.56 -24.10 -12.28
CA THR A 395 0.85 -24.46 -12.50
C THR A 395 1.39 -25.37 -11.39
N ALA A 396 0.98 -25.13 -10.14
CA ALA A 396 1.38 -25.91 -8.99
C ALA A 396 0.52 -27.17 -8.76
N ALA A 397 -0.53 -27.38 -9.55
CA ALA A 397 -1.54 -28.41 -9.36
C ALA A 397 -2.13 -28.44 -7.93
N VAL A 398 -2.41 -27.26 -7.37
CA VAL A 398 -3.01 -27.09 -6.03
C VAL A 398 -4.44 -26.58 -6.14
N ASP A 399 -5.37 -27.21 -5.44
CA ASP A 399 -6.75 -26.74 -5.36
C ASP A 399 -6.85 -25.40 -4.61
N SER A 400 -7.44 -24.40 -5.26
CA SER A 400 -7.66 -23.05 -4.73
C SER A 400 -9.11 -22.78 -4.30
N GLU A 401 -10.04 -23.73 -4.48
CA GLU A 401 -11.47 -23.49 -4.24
C GLU A 401 -11.76 -23.05 -2.80
N VAL A 402 -11.10 -23.67 -1.82
CA VAL A 402 -11.27 -23.35 -0.39
C VAL A 402 -10.90 -21.90 -0.09
N VAL A 403 -9.85 -21.37 -0.75
CA VAL A 403 -9.39 -19.99 -0.58
C VAL A 403 -10.47 -19.02 -1.03
N PHE A 404 -11.01 -19.22 -2.23
CA PHE A 404 -12.04 -18.35 -2.79
C PHE A 404 -13.38 -18.50 -2.09
N ARG A 405 -13.75 -19.71 -1.66
CA ARG A 405 -14.95 -19.93 -0.85
C ARG A 405 -14.88 -19.12 0.44
N GLN A 406 -13.76 -19.18 1.17
CA GLN A 406 -13.58 -18.36 2.35
C GLN A 406 -13.62 -16.86 2.03
N LEU A 407 -12.90 -16.44 0.99
CA LEU A 407 -12.77 -15.03 0.60
C LEU A 407 -14.13 -14.41 0.29
N PHE A 408 -14.93 -15.04 -0.58
CA PHE A 408 -16.20 -14.51 -1.06
C PHE A 408 -17.38 -14.72 -0.09
N SER A 409 -17.29 -15.66 0.86
CA SER A 409 -18.33 -15.87 1.88
C SER A 409 -18.06 -15.09 3.16
N ARG A 410 -16.87 -15.21 3.73
CA ARG A 410 -16.59 -14.79 5.10
C ARG A 410 -16.28 -13.30 5.19
N PHE A 411 -15.48 -12.76 4.27
CA PHE A 411 -15.03 -11.37 4.37
C PHE A 411 -16.16 -10.35 4.11
N PRO A 412 -16.96 -10.44 3.03
CA PRO A 412 -18.07 -9.52 2.88
C PRO A 412 -19.18 -9.76 3.92
N GLY A 413 -19.27 -10.96 4.50
CA GLY A 413 -20.26 -11.30 5.52
C GLY A 413 -19.94 -10.74 6.91
N GLU A 414 -18.66 -10.71 7.29
CA GLU A 414 -18.21 -10.34 8.65
C GLU A 414 -17.44 -9.02 8.71
N LEU A 415 -16.83 -8.57 7.61
CA LEU A 415 -15.94 -7.40 7.55
C LEU A 415 -16.44 -6.33 6.57
N PHE A 416 -17.74 -6.32 6.24
CA PHE A 416 -18.34 -5.30 5.37
C PHE A 416 -18.15 -3.86 5.90
N ASN A 417 -17.95 -3.73 7.21
CA ASN A 417 -17.79 -2.46 7.91
C ASN A 417 -16.37 -1.90 7.88
N GLU A 418 -15.40 -2.60 7.29
CA GLU A 418 -14.01 -2.16 7.13
C GLU A 418 -13.82 -1.49 5.75
N PRO A 419 -13.83 -0.14 5.64
CA PRO A 419 -13.91 0.53 4.34
C PRO A 419 -12.69 0.29 3.44
N LEU A 420 -11.50 0.19 4.05
CA LEU A 420 -10.27 -0.05 3.31
C LEU A 420 -10.25 -1.46 2.71
N LEU A 421 -10.69 -2.47 3.48
CA LEU A 421 -10.79 -3.84 2.98
C LEU A 421 -11.84 -3.93 1.87
N ALA A 422 -13.01 -3.30 2.06
CA ALA A 422 -14.06 -3.28 1.05
C ALA A 422 -13.55 -2.73 -0.29
N PHE A 423 -12.82 -1.60 -0.25
CA PHE A 423 -12.20 -1.02 -1.43
C PHE A 423 -11.17 -1.97 -2.07
N GLU A 424 -10.21 -2.48 -1.29
CA GLU A 424 -9.18 -3.40 -1.81
C GLU A 424 -9.77 -4.69 -2.39
N PHE A 425 -10.82 -5.23 -1.78
CA PHE A 425 -11.51 -6.43 -2.25
C PHE A 425 -12.20 -6.19 -3.59
N VAL A 426 -12.90 -5.06 -3.74
CA VAL A 426 -13.56 -4.71 -5.00
C VAL A 426 -12.52 -4.44 -6.09
N GLN A 427 -11.40 -3.80 -5.77
CA GLN A 427 -10.29 -3.64 -6.71
C GLN A 427 -9.68 -4.99 -7.12
N PHE A 428 -9.50 -5.92 -6.17
CA PHE A 428 -9.09 -7.30 -6.48
C PHE A 428 -10.07 -7.96 -7.46
N CYS A 429 -11.37 -7.81 -7.25
CA CYS A 429 -12.36 -8.36 -8.17
C CYS A 429 -12.27 -7.70 -9.56
N ARG A 430 -12.20 -6.38 -9.63
CA ARG A 430 -12.08 -5.61 -10.89
C ARG A 430 -10.84 -5.99 -11.69
N ALA A 431 -9.69 -6.08 -11.04
CA ALA A 431 -8.43 -6.43 -11.68
C ALA A 431 -8.43 -7.86 -12.27
N ASN A 432 -9.29 -8.74 -11.75
CA ASN A 432 -9.30 -10.16 -12.09
C ASN A 432 -10.63 -10.66 -12.68
N VAL A 433 -11.49 -9.76 -13.17
CA VAL A 433 -12.85 -10.10 -13.65
C VAL A 433 -12.86 -11.29 -14.61
N GLY A 434 -11.98 -11.30 -15.62
CA GLY A 434 -11.91 -12.37 -16.61
C GLY A 434 -11.68 -13.73 -15.96
N VAL A 435 -10.59 -13.86 -15.20
CA VAL A 435 -10.19 -15.11 -14.54
C VAL A 435 -11.20 -15.54 -13.47
N LEU A 436 -11.77 -14.59 -12.71
CA LEU A 436 -12.77 -14.90 -11.70
C LEU A 436 -14.07 -15.42 -12.32
N SER A 437 -14.51 -14.82 -13.42
CA SER A 437 -15.77 -15.19 -14.08
C SER A 437 -15.72 -16.57 -14.76
N GLU A 438 -14.54 -17.02 -15.17
CA GLU A 438 -14.32 -18.30 -15.84
C GLU A 438 -13.85 -19.39 -14.87
N GLY A 439 -12.92 -19.06 -13.97
CA GLY A 439 -12.21 -20.02 -13.12
C GLY A 439 -12.72 -20.13 -11.69
N VAL A 440 -13.59 -19.21 -11.21
CA VAL A 440 -14.11 -19.24 -9.84
C VAL A 440 -15.63 -19.36 -9.86
N ALA A 441 -16.14 -20.59 -9.76
CA ALA A 441 -17.57 -20.88 -9.83
C ALA A 441 -18.43 -20.07 -8.84
N LEU A 442 -17.91 -19.82 -7.65
CA LEU A 442 -18.61 -19.06 -6.60
C LEU A 442 -18.71 -17.56 -6.89
N TYR A 443 -17.93 -17.00 -7.82
CA TYR A 443 -17.82 -15.56 -8.02
C TYR A 443 -19.18 -14.91 -8.36
N ARG A 444 -19.88 -15.45 -9.36
CA ARG A 444 -21.21 -14.94 -9.76
C ARG A 444 -22.27 -15.21 -8.69
N GLN A 445 -22.18 -16.34 -8.01
CA GLN A 445 -23.11 -16.72 -6.94
C GLN A 445 -22.93 -15.85 -5.69
N SER A 446 -21.75 -15.27 -5.47
CA SER A 446 -21.44 -14.48 -4.28
C SER A 446 -21.93 -13.02 -4.35
N PHE A 447 -22.64 -12.63 -5.42
CA PHE A 447 -23.10 -11.25 -5.59
C PHE A 447 -23.88 -10.70 -4.38
N PRO A 448 -24.78 -11.44 -3.69
CA PRO A 448 -25.53 -10.87 -2.56
C PRO A 448 -24.59 -10.44 -1.43
N ASN A 449 -23.52 -11.20 -1.22
CA ASN A 449 -22.52 -10.90 -0.20
C ASN A 449 -21.61 -9.74 -0.63
N LEU A 450 -21.23 -9.67 -1.91
CA LEU A 450 -20.48 -8.54 -2.46
C LEU A 450 -21.26 -7.23 -2.31
N LEU A 451 -22.58 -7.26 -2.52
CA LEU A 451 -23.45 -6.10 -2.33
C LEU A 451 -23.46 -5.58 -0.89
N LYS A 452 -23.03 -6.34 0.12
CA LYS A 452 -22.87 -5.83 1.49
C LYS A 452 -21.80 -4.74 1.58
N PHE A 453 -20.70 -4.87 0.82
CA PHE A 453 -19.70 -3.81 0.74
C PHE A 453 -20.29 -2.53 0.14
N LEU A 454 -21.06 -2.67 -0.95
CA LEU A 454 -21.74 -1.54 -1.59
C LEU A 454 -22.78 -0.91 -0.66
N ALA A 455 -23.62 -1.72 -0.01
CA ALA A 455 -24.67 -1.24 0.89
C ALA A 455 -24.11 -0.46 2.08
N TRP A 456 -22.94 -0.86 2.58
CA TRP A 456 -22.32 -0.21 3.74
C TRP A 456 -21.43 0.99 3.38
N ASN A 457 -20.75 0.96 2.22
CA ASN A 457 -19.73 1.94 1.83
C ASN A 457 -20.10 2.71 0.55
N SER A 458 -21.41 2.89 0.27
CA SER A 458 -21.94 3.23 -1.06
C SER A 458 -21.29 4.43 -1.77
N PRO A 459 -21.11 5.60 -1.13
CA PRO A 459 -20.56 6.76 -1.82
C PRO A 459 -19.13 6.55 -2.34
N ALA A 460 -18.36 5.65 -1.72
CA ALA A 460 -16.96 5.43 -2.05
C ALA A 460 -16.73 4.27 -3.05
N LEU A 461 -17.74 3.42 -3.29
CA LEU A 461 -17.58 2.19 -4.08
C LEU A 461 -18.51 2.12 -5.30
N ILE A 462 -19.41 3.09 -5.50
CA ILE A 462 -20.39 3.03 -6.58
C ILE A 462 -19.75 2.95 -7.97
N SER A 463 -18.71 3.75 -8.24
CA SER A 463 -18.00 3.74 -9.53
C SER A 463 -17.42 2.37 -9.84
N GLU A 464 -16.84 1.75 -8.84
CA GLU A 464 -16.18 0.45 -8.92
C GLU A 464 -17.20 -0.68 -9.11
N PHE A 465 -18.34 -0.61 -8.42
CA PHE A 465 -19.41 -1.60 -8.56
C PHE A 465 -20.15 -1.49 -9.89
N VAL A 466 -20.32 -0.29 -10.45
CA VAL A 466 -20.93 -0.11 -11.78
C VAL A 466 -20.13 -0.86 -12.85
N GLU A 467 -18.80 -0.88 -12.72
CA GLU A 467 -17.93 -1.65 -13.62
C GLU A 467 -17.91 -3.16 -13.31
N LEU A 468 -18.17 -3.56 -12.05
CA LEU A 468 -18.12 -4.96 -11.61
C LEU A 468 -19.43 -5.72 -11.87
N LEU A 469 -20.57 -5.15 -11.48
CA LEU A 469 -21.65 -4.98 -12.44
C LEU A 469 -21.91 -6.11 -13.47
N PRO A 470 -21.55 -5.86 -14.75
CA PRO A 470 -21.70 -6.80 -15.85
C PRO A 470 -21.18 -8.22 -15.61
N SER A 471 -20.06 -8.40 -14.90
CA SER A 471 -19.45 -9.73 -14.76
C SER A 471 -20.13 -10.63 -13.74
N LEU A 472 -20.96 -10.05 -12.86
CA LEU A 472 -21.78 -10.78 -11.90
C LEU A 472 -23.11 -11.25 -12.51
N LEU A 473 -23.56 -10.62 -13.59
CA LEU A 473 -24.81 -10.95 -14.26
C LEU A 473 -24.69 -12.30 -14.99
N ALA A 474 -25.63 -13.19 -14.70
CA ALA A 474 -25.91 -14.40 -15.47
C ALA A 474 -27.41 -14.46 -15.77
N PRO A 475 -27.85 -15.12 -16.86
CA PRO A 475 -29.28 -15.24 -17.19
C PRO A 475 -30.11 -15.77 -16.01
N GLU A 476 -29.55 -16.65 -15.20
CA GLU A 476 -30.20 -17.31 -14.07
C GLU A 476 -30.33 -16.39 -12.84
N THR A 477 -29.44 -15.40 -12.70
CA THR A 477 -29.37 -14.51 -11.52
C THR A 477 -29.77 -13.07 -11.81
N ALA A 478 -30.02 -12.70 -13.07
CA ALA A 478 -30.29 -11.32 -13.48
C ALA A 478 -31.46 -10.68 -12.72
N ILE A 479 -32.57 -11.44 -12.53
CA ILE A 479 -33.74 -10.98 -11.77
C ILE A 479 -33.38 -10.82 -10.30
N GLU A 480 -32.66 -11.77 -9.72
CA GLU A 480 -32.24 -11.73 -8.31
C GLU A 480 -31.30 -10.55 -8.03
N ILE A 481 -30.38 -10.25 -8.96
CA ILE A 481 -29.50 -9.08 -8.90
C ILE A 481 -30.31 -7.79 -8.95
N LEU A 482 -31.27 -7.68 -9.88
CA LEU A 482 -32.13 -6.50 -9.98
C LEU A 482 -32.86 -6.22 -8.67
N HIS A 483 -33.50 -7.24 -8.08
CA HIS A 483 -34.17 -7.10 -6.79
C HIS A 483 -33.20 -6.72 -5.68
N SER A 484 -32.03 -7.36 -5.61
CA SER A 484 -31.03 -7.06 -4.58
C SER A 484 -30.46 -5.64 -4.69
N LEU A 485 -30.38 -5.07 -5.90
CA LEU A 485 -30.00 -3.67 -6.11
C LEU A 485 -31.10 -2.70 -5.69
N LEU A 486 -32.38 -3.04 -5.92
CA LEU A 486 -33.49 -2.23 -5.43
C LEU A 486 -33.59 -2.28 -3.90
N ASP A 487 -33.30 -3.43 -3.31
CA ASP A 487 -33.35 -3.69 -1.87
C ASP A 487 -32.05 -3.31 -1.13
N LEU A 488 -31.08 -2.67 -1.81
CA LEU A 488 -29.83 -2.19 -1.22
C LEU A 488 -30.03 -1.40 0.09
N PRO A 489 -31.04 -0.52 0.24
CA PRO A 489 -31.33 0.16 1.50
C PRO A 489 -31.79 -0.79 2.62
N CYS A 490 -32.60 -1.80 2.29
CA CYS A 490 -33.02 -2.84 3.22
C CYS A 490 -31.83 -3.68 3.67
N LEU A 491 -30.90 -3.98 2.77
CA LEU A 491 -29.64 -4.64 3.10
C LEU A 491 -28.79 -3.79 4.06
N ALA A 492 -28.63 -2.49 3.79
CA ALA A 492 -27.91 -1.57 4.67
C ALA A 492 -28.53 -1.52 6.09
N ALA A 493 -29.86 -1.48 6.17
CA ALA A 493 -30.58 -1.53 7.44
C ALA A 493 -30.35 -2.87 8.18
N ALA A 494 -30.46 -4.00 7.48
CA ALA A 494 -30.22 -5.32 8.07
C ALA A 494 -28.79 -5.50 8.58
N LEU A 495 -27.79 -4.96 7.88
CA LEU A 495 -26.39 -4.96 8.32
C LEU A 495 -26.18 -4.10 9.58
N ASP A 496 -26.87 -2.95 9.69
CA ASP A 496 -26.78 -2.09 10.88
C ASP A 496 -27.41 -2.79 12.09
N LEU A 497 -28.53 -3.49 11.89
CA LEU A 497 -29.15 -4.33 12.91
C LEU A 497 -28.26 -5.50 13.32
N GLN A 498 -27.60 -6.17 12.37
CA GLN A 498 -26.64 -7.24 12.65
C GLN A 498 -25.54 -6.74 13.60
N LEU A 499 -24.92 -5.59 13.32
CA LEU A 499 -23.86 -5.02 14.19
C LEU A 499 -24.37 -4.61 15.57
N ARG A 500 -25.55 -3.97 15.62
CA ARG A 500 -26.19 -3.58 16.90
C ARG A 500 -26.53 -4.81 17.73
N SER A 501 -26.98 -5.89 17.10
CA SER A 501 -27.38 -7.13 17.78
C SER A 501 -26.20 -7.84 18.45
N VAL A 502 -25.01 -7.81 17.83
CA VAL A 502 -23.76 -8.36 18.38
C VAL A 502 -23.26 -7.51 19.57
N SER A 503 -23.47 -6.20 19.52
CA SER A 503 -22.98 -5.26 20.54
C SER A 503 -23.86 -5.20 21.79
N LEU A 504 -25.17 -5.45 21.66
CA LEU A 504 -26.14 -5.37 22.74
C LEU A 504 -26.48 -6.79 23.24
N GLN A 505 -26.10 -7.12 24.47
CA GLN A 505 -26.52 -8.38 25.11
C GLN A 505 -28.05 -8.50 25.12
N ALA A 506 -28.57 -9.69 24.82
CA ALA A 506 -29.99 -9.95 24.84
C ALA A 506 -30.53 -9.83 26.28
N PRO A 507 -31.59 -9.04 26.53
CA PRO A 507 -32.31 -9.14 27.80
C PRO A 507 -32.89 -10.56 27.94
N GLU A 508 -32.96 -11.06 29.17
CA GLU A 508 -33.50 -12.39 29.50
C GLU A 508 -34.88 -12.62 28.85
N ARG A 509 -35.07 -13.86 28.38
CA ARG A 509 -36.21 -14.38 27.60
C ARG A 509 -37.55 -13.69 27.92
N THR A 510 -37.89 -12.67 27.13
CA THR A 510 -39.27 -12.20 27.02
C THR A 510 -40.10 -13.27 26.30
N LEU A 511 -41.20 -13.70 26.91
CA LEU A 511 -42.20 -14.55 26.28
C LEU A 511 -42.75 -13.82 25.05
N TRP A 512 -42.52 -14.37 23.86
CA TRP A 512 -42.97 -13.77 22.60
C TRP A 512 -44.47 -14.03 22.40
N ASP A 513 -45.31 -13.04 22.69
CA ASP A 513 -46.73 -13.08 22.33
C ASP A 513 -46.89 -12.89 20.81
N GLN A 514 -47.59 -13.83 20.16
CA GLN A 514 -47.73 -13.91 18.70
C GLN A 514 -48.72 -12.89 18.10
N GLY A 515 -49.15 -11.86 18.83
CA GLY A 515 -50.31 -11.03 18.47
C GLY A 515 -50.17 -9.51 18.59
N THR A 516 -49.00 -8.97 18.95
CA THR A 516 -48.84 -7.53 19.22
C THR A 516 -48.00 -6.85 18.12
N LYS A 517 -48.31 -5.57 17.86
CA LYS A 517 -47.68 -4.66 16.86
C LYS A 517 -46.17 -4.89 16.67
N VAL A 518 -45.73 -4.67 15.43
CA VAL A 518 -44.34 -4.76 14.98
C VAL A 518 -43.39 -4.19 16.05
N PRO A 519 -42.63 -5.06 16.73
CA PRO A 519 -41.61 -4.63 17.67
C PRO A 519 -40.51 -3.92 16.89
N SER A 520 -39.72 -3.06 17.54
CA SER A 520 -38.67 -2.29 16.87
C SER A 520 -37.82 -3.16 15.93
N SER A 521 -37.22 -2.58 14.87
CA SER A 521 -36.43 -3.34 13.89
C SER A 521 -35.44 -4.32 14.53
N LEU A 522 -34.81 -3.91 15.64
CA LEU A 522 -33.84 -4.71 16.38
C LEU A 522 -34.47 -5.90 17.12
N GLU A 523 -35.67 -5.73 17.67
CA GLU A 523 -36.41 -6.82 18.31
C GLU A 523 -36.94 -7.79 17.26
N ALA A 524 -37.47 -7.29 16.14
CA ALA A 524 -37.88 -8.10 15.02
C ALA A 524 -36.70 -8.94 14.46
N PHE A 525 -35.50 -8.36 14.36
CA PHE A 525 -34.27 -9.07 13.96
C PHE A 525 -33.94 -10.27 14.86
N ARG A 526 -34.29 -10.19 16.16
CA ARG A 526 -34.04 -11.27 17.14
C ARG A 526 -35.15 -12.31 17.19
N GLN A 527 -36.33 -12.02 16.62
CA GLN A 527 -37.48 -12.92 16.70
C GLN A 527 -37.41 -14.05 15.67
N PRO A 528 -37.72 -15.31 16.08
CA PRO A 528 -37.75 -16.45 15.16
C PRO A 528 -38.71 -16.28 13.97
N TYR A 529 -39.80 -15.53 14.15
CA TYR A 529 -40.82 -15.31 13.12
C TYR A 529 -40.27 -14.57 11.88
N TYR A 530 -39.43 -13.54 12.08
CA TYR A 530 -38.84 -12.76 10.98
C TYR A 530 -37.47 -13.30 10.51
N ARG A 531 -36.92 -14.31 11.19
CA ARG A 531 -35.56 -14.83 10.93
C ARG A 531 -35.34 -15.21 9.47
N GLY A 532 -36.32 -15.85 8.81
CA GLY A 532 -36.19 -16.26 7.41
C GLY A 532 -35.97 -15.08 6.45
N MET A 533 -36.64 -13.95 6.70
CA MET A 533 -36.52 -12.74 5.88
C MET A 533 -35.14 -12.10 6.01
N PHE A 534 -34.65 -11.96 7.25
CA PHE A 534 -33.30 -11.43 7.48
C PHE A 534 -32.21 -12.35 6.95
N LEU A 535 -32.38 -13.67 7.08
CA LEU A 535 -31.46 -14.65 6.50
C LEU A 535 -31.39 -14.55 4.97
N TYR A 536 -32.53 -14.31 4.32
CA TYR A 536 -32.51 -14.08 2.88
C TYR A 536 -31.79 -12.77 2.52
N ILE A 537 -32.09 -11.65 3.18
CA ILE A 537 -31.45 -10.36 2.87
C ILE A 537 -29.93 -10.46 3.09
N LEU A 538 -29.52 -11.12 4.16
CA LEU A 538 -28.11 -11.29 4.54
C LEU A 538 -27.44 -12.52 3.92
N ARG A 539 -28.08 -13.21 2.97
CA ARG A 539 -27.58 -14.45 2.38
C ARG A 539 -26.17 -14.27 1.79
N PRO A 540 -25.31 -15.31 1.87
CA PRO A 540 -23.97 -15.26 1.29
C PRO A 540 -23.97 -15.55 -0.22
N GLU A 541 -24.95 -16.30 -0.71
CA GLU A 541 -24.95 -16.83 -2.08
C GLU A 541 -26.34 -16.68 -2.73
N ALA A 542 -26.32 -16.56 -4.06
CA ALA A 542 -27.46 -16.51 -4.94
C ALA A 542 -28.19 -17.87 -5.02
N GLY A 543 -29.37 -17.90 -5.65
CA GLY A 543 -30.11 -19.14 -5.89
C GLY A 543 -30.85 -19.69 -4.67
N THR A 544 -30.90 -18.94 -3.56
CA THR A 544 -31.83 -19.21 -2.47
C THR A 544 -33.18 -18.57 -2.81
N GLY A 545 -33.98 -19.26 -3.61
CA GLY A 545 -35.30 -18.77 -4.02
C GLY A 545 -36.32 -18.75 -2.88
N ASP A 546 -36.92 -17.59 -2.63
CA ASP A 546 -38.37 -17.27 -2.61
C ASP A 546 -38.56 -15.95 -1.84
N THR A 547 -38.67 -14.83 -2.55
CA THR A 547 -38.60 -13.51 -1.87
C THR A 547 -39.49 -12.41 -2.35
N ILE A 548 -40.38 -12.73 -3.27
CA ILE A 548 -41.34 -11.75 -3.73
C ILE A 548 -42.58 -11.74 -2.82
N ASP A 549 -42.83 -12.82 -2.06
CA ASP A 549 -44.09 -12.98 -1.33
C ASP A 549 -44.19 -12.22 0.00
N ARG A 550 -43.08 -11.68 0.54
CA ARG A 550 -43.06 -11.03 1.88
C ARG A 550 -42.34 -9.69 1.95
N LEU A 551 -42.07 -9.04 0.82
CA LEU A 551 -41.35 -7.76 0.76
C LEU A 551 -42.06 -6.64 1.54
N SER A 552 -43.40 -6.61 1.51
CA SER A 552 -44.20 -5.65 2.28
C SER A 552 -43.95 -5.76 3.79
N MET A 553 -43.82 -6.99 4.30
CA MET A 553 -43.51 -7.26 5.70
C MET A 553 -42.08 -6.85 6.04
N VAL A 554 -41.11 -7.00 5.11
CA VAL A 554 -39.73 -6.50 5.30
C VAL A 554 -39.75 -4.98 5.49
N HIS A 555 -40.45 -4.26 4.61
CA HIS A 555 -40.52 -2.80 4.66
C HIS A 555 -41.23 -2.31 5.92
N GLU A 556 -42.28 -2.99 6.37
CA GLU A 556 -42.97 -2.65 7.61
C GLU A 556 -42.05 -2.83 8.83
N VAL A 557 -41.32 -3.95 8.89
CA VAL A 557 -40.37 -4.23 9.97
C VAL A 557 -39.21 -3.24 9.99
N LEU A 558 -38.72 -2.81 8.83
CA LEU A 558 -37.58 -1.89 8.70
C LEU A 558 -37.95 -0.41 8.71
N ALA A 559 -39.22 -0.05 8.93
CA ALA A 559 -39.71 1.32 8.77
C ALA A 559 -39.00 2.33 9.69
N ASP A 560 -38.65 1.94 10.92
CA ASP A 560 -37.91 2.76 11.89
C ASP A 560 -36.43 2.98 11.51
N MET A 561 -35.89 2.20 10.57
CA MET A 561 -34.52 2.32 10.05
C MET A 561 -34.42 3.18 8.79
N ALA A 562 -35.55 3.65 8.25
CA ALA A 562 -35.59 4.43 7.01
C ALA A 562 -34.80 5.76 7.09
N GLU A 563 -34.81 6.41 8.26
CA GLU A 563 -34.10 7.67 8.50
C GLU A 563 -32.64 7.48 8.96
N SER A 564 -32.18 6.23 9.10
CA SER A 564 -30.79 5.96 9.47
C SER A 564 -29.85 6.55 8.42
N PRO A 565 -28.77 7.28 8.82
CA PRO A 565 -27.85 7.91 7.88
C PRO A 565 -27.31 6.95 6.82
N ARG A 566 -27.04 5.70 7.21
CA ARG A 566 -26.56 4.65 6.29
C ARG A 566 -27.62 4.24 5.26
N THR A 567 -28.86 4.01 5.70
CA THR A 567 -29.98 3.66 4.82
C THR A 567 -30.24 4.78 3.80
N VAL A 568 -30.22 6.03 4.26
CA VAL A 568 -30.42 7.21 3.40
C VAL A 568 -29.30 7.35 2.37
N GLN A 569 -28.04 7.23 2.79
CA GLN A 569 -26.88 7.28 1.87
C GLN A 569 -26.94 6.16 0.82
N CYS A 570 -27.28 4.94 1.25
CA CYS A 570 -27.43 3.80 0.36
C CYS A 570 -28.58 4.02 -0.64
N ALA A 571 -29.74 4.52 -0.19
CA ALA A 571 -30.89 4.83 -1.04
C ALA A 571 -30.58 5.88 -2.11
N GLN A 572 -29.77 6.89 -1.81
CA GLN A 572 -29.31 7.87 -2.79
C GLN A 572 -28.41 7.27 -3.88
N THR A 573 -27.81 6.11 -3.64
CA THR A 573 -26.90 5.43 -4.56
C THR A 573 -27.63 4.50 -5.55
N VAL A 574 -28.81 3.99 -5.18
CA VAL A 574 -29.61 3.04 -5.99
C VAL A 574 -29.90 3.52 -7.42
N PRO A 575 -30.30 4.78 -7.67
CA PRO A 575 -30.59 5.25 -9.03
C PRO A 575 -29.40 5.09 -9.98
N TYR A 576 -28.17 5.35 -9.49
CA TYR A 576 -26.95 5.24 -10.29
C TYR A 576 -26.63 3.78 -10.65
N SER A 577 -26.77 2.87 -9.69
CA SER A 577 -26.60 1.42 -9.91
C SER A 577 -27.63 0.83 -10.87
N CYS A 578 -28.89 1.30 -10.81
CA CYS A 578 -29.96 0.82 -11.68
C CYS A 578 -29.87 1.40 -13.10
N MET A 579 -29.44 2.65 -13.27
CA MET A 579 -29.28 3.27 -14.59
C MET A 579 -28.18 2.56 -15.42
N SER A 580 -27.06 2.15 -14.81
CA SER A 580 -26.05 1.33 -15.49
C SER A 580 -26.59 -0.04 -15.89
N SER A 581 -27.36 -0.70 -15.02
CA SER A 581 -27.99 -2.00 -15.30
C SER A 581 -29.03 -1.93 -16.42
N SER A 582 -29.81 -0.86 -16.49
CA SER A 582 -30.81 -0.66 -17.55
C SER A 582 -30.19 -0.53 -18.95
N THR A 583 -28.97 0.00 -19.02
CA THR A 583 -28.20 0.09 -20.28
C THR A 583 -27.65 -1.29 -20.68
N LEU A 584 -27.30 -2.13 -19.70
CA LEU A 584 -26.82 -3.49 -19.91
C LEU A 584 -27.94 -4.49 -20.27
N LEU A 585 -29.12 -4.37 -19.66
CA LEU A 585 -30.30 -5.19 -19.97
C LEU A 585 -30.95 -4.86 -21.33
N SER A 586 -30.56 -3.73 -21.94
CA SER A 586 -31.01 -3.33 -23.29
C SER A 586 -30.12 -3.88 -24.43
N ARG A 587 -29.00 -4.52 -24.09
CA ARG A 587 -28.13 -5.28 -24.99
C ARG A 587 -28.32 -6.77 -24.75
#